data_AF-A0A135TRR7-F1
#
_entry.id   AF-A0A135TRR7-F1
#
_cell.length_a   1.000
_cell.length_b   1.000
_cell.length_c   1.000
_cell.angle_alpha   90.00
_cell.angle_beta   90.00
_cell.angle_gamma   90.00
#
_symmetry.space_group_name_H-M   'P 1'
#
loop_
_entity.id
_entity.type
_entity.pdbx_description
1 polymer ?
#
loop_
_entity_poly.entity_id
_entity_poly.type
_entity_poly.pdbx_seq_one_letter_code
_entity_poly.pdbx_strand_id
1 'polypeptide(L)'
;MTEVDWKQAEADVELPEVVKANDRTVAPIRFLFYHLDTKLRNDPVSQAKLAGITDRLILQSAENNRRWLELFLRKNGFSLPPEESLPFSPVDPAMLMIFPRTRVYFSRPMLKMLSRYAFANVQPSPGMAAITKKIESNPTLEDSNAGKQWLLLFGRNERQMVQHGWIDCLKHMHLPHMSKEVADPNDRITVDMLQRFEEDFAHRLISHGNPSYVESLFENLSATMMRENNSKALKSWQSTTQPHDPMREPKALPDTFRLKVAMLAVPPAGTDMDALFAKEISALIDELANEHALYHNHWPHLKDQLGREFPNWKSRLVYLAIILGDLSNVNIESPTLADYMRVEMARDFTKRADDPKVRNDANKLKEILRT
;
A
#
# COMPACT_ATOMS: atom_id res chain seq x y z
N MET A 1 -3.38 -19.24 26.98
CA MET A 1 -4.13 -19.22 28.24
C MET A 1 -5.28 -20.19 28.11
N THR A 2 -5.52 -20.98 29.14
CA THR A 2 -6.68 -21.86 29.33
C THR A 2 -7.84 -21.08 29.96
N GLU A 3 -9.04 -21.66 30.03
CA GLU A 3 -10.18 -21.03 30.74
C GLU A 3 -9.94 -20.89 32.25
N VAL A 4 -9.10 -21.75 32.83
CA VAL A 4 -8.71 -21.62 34.24
C VAL A 4 -7.85 -20.37 34.42
N ASP A 5 -6.86 -20.18 33.56
CA ASP A 5 -5.98 -19.00 33.58
C ASP A 5 -6.80 -17.71 33.42
N TRP A 6 -7.83 -17.72 32.57
CA TRP A 6 -8.70 -16.56 32.38
C TRP A 6 -9.56 -16.23 33.59
N LYS A 7 -10.17 -17.23 34.23
CA LYS A 7 -10.94 -17.01 35.46
C LYS A 7 -10.07 -16.43 36.58
N GLN A 8 -8.83 -16.91 36.68
CA GLN A 8 -7.87 -16.37 37.62
C GLN A 8 -7.52 -14.91 37.28
N ALA A 9 -7.19 -14.61 36.03
CA ALA A 9 -6.90 -13.25 35.58
C ALA A 9 -8.06 -12.27 35.81
N GLU A 10 -9.30 -12.75 35.70
CA GLU A 10 -10.50 -11.96 35.97
C GLU A 10 -10.68 -11.64 37.45
N ALA A 11 -10.23 -12.51 38.35
CA ALA A 11 -10.29 -12.35 39.80
C ALA A 11 -9.09 -11.57 40.38
N ASP A 12 -7.92 -11.71 39.76
CA ASP A 12 -6.69 -11.04 40.20
C ASP A 12 -6.74 -9.53 39.94
N VAL A 13 -5.89 -8.76 40.63
CA VAL A 13 -5.75 -7.32 40.41
C VAL A 13 -4.94 -7.03 39.15
N GLU A 14 -3.97 -7.87 38.83
CA GLU A 14 -3.02 -7.63 37.72
C GLU A 14 -3.50 -8.23 36.39
N LEU A 15 -3.08 -7.62 35.28
CA LEU A 15 -3.36 -8.14 33.94
C LEU A 15 -2.35 -9.23 33.56
N PRO A 16 -2.76 -10.27 32.81
CA PRO A 16 -1.81 -11.22 32.25
C PRO A 16 -0.76 -10.50 31.40
N GLU A 17 0.51 -10.86 31.59
CA GLU A 17 1.62 -10.24 30.87
C GLU A 17 1.57 -10.59 29.37
N VAL A 18 1.73 -9.57 28.52
CA VAL A 18 1.89 -9.75 27.09
C VAL A 18 3.37 -9.78 26.72
N VAL A 19 3.84 -10.99 26.40
CA VAL A 19 5.22 -11.25 25.96
C VAL A 19 5.44 -10.73 24.54
N LYS A 20 6.60 -10.14 24.27
CA LYS A 20 6.99 -9.68 22.92
C LYS A 20 7.32 -10.85 22.00
N ALA A 21 6.90 -10.75 20.74
CA ALA A 21 6.98 -11.86 19.79
C ALA A 21 8.41 -12.23 19.32
N ASN A 22 9.37 -11.32 19.46
CA ASN A 22 10.77 -11.54 19.09
C ASN A 22 11.56 -12.31 20.16
N ASP A 23 10.99 -12.54 21.35
CA ASP A 23 11.63 -13.35 22.36
C ASP A 23 11.35 -14.84 22.12
N ARG A 24 12.30 -15.52 21.49
CA ARG A 24 12.22 -16.96 21.21
C ARG A 24 12.10 -17.82 22.47
N THR A 25 12.64 -17.35 23.60
CA THR A 25 12.65 -18.11 24.84
C THR A 25 11.31 -18.08 25.54
N VAL A 26 10.58 -16.96 25.43
CA VAL A 26 9.31 -16.74 26.13
C VAL A 26 8.09 -16.92 25.22
N ALA A 27 8.23 -16.75 23.90
CA ALA A 27 7.14 -16.93 22.91
C ALA A 27 7.51 -17.89 21.75
N PRO A 28 7.91 -19.14 22.04
CA PRO A 28 8.43 -20.07 21.03
C PRO A 28 7.44 -20.38 19.89
N ILE A 29 6.14 -20.42 20.19
CA ILE A 29 5.08 -20.67 19.18
C ILE A 29 4.95 -19.48 18.21
N ARG A 30 5.00 -18.24 18.72
CA ARG A 30 4.95 -17.04 17.87
C ARG A 30 6.22 -16.91 17.03
N PHE A 31 7.38 -17.19 17.63
CA PHE A 31 8.63 -17.23 16.90
C PHE A 31 8.58 -18.26 15.77
N LEU A 32 8.10 -19.47 16.05
CA LEU A 32 7.92 -20.52 15.04
C LEU A 32 6.99 -20.03 13.92
N PHE A 33 5.85 -19.42 14.27
CA PHE A 33 4.87 -18.89 13.33
C PHE A 33 5.49 -17.97 12.26
N TYR A 34 6.33 -17.01 12.67
CA TYR A 34 7.00 -16.10 11.74
C TYR A 34 8.00 -16.77 10.78
N HIS A 35 8.43 -17.99 11.10
CA HIS A 35 9.45 -18.73 10.35
C HIS A 35 8.89 -19.97 9.63
N LEU A 36 7.61 -20.32 9.83
CA LEU A 36 6.98 -21.52 9.25
C LEU A 36 6.98 -21.50 7.71
N ASP A 37 6.73 -20.34 7.10
CA ASP A 37 6.82 -20.09 5.64
C ASP A 37 8.15 -20.57 5.06
N THR A 38 9.24 -20.12 5.67
CA THR A 38 10.57 -20.21 5.06
C THR A 38 11.06 -21.66 4.91
N LYS A 39 10.49 -22.58 5.69
CA LYS A 39 10.87 -23.99 5.72
C LYS A 39 10.01 -24.90 4.84
N LEU A 40 8.85 -24.43 4.39
CA LEU A 40 7.81 -25.29 3.77
C LEU A 40 7.38 -24.81 2.37
N ARG A 41 8.22 -24.01 1.71
CA ARG A 41 7.93 -23.33 0.43
C ARG A 41 7.58 -24.23 -0.77
N ASN A 42 7.90 -25.51 -0.76
CA ASN A 42 7.86 -26.33 -1.98
C ASN A 42 6.82 -27.48 -1.98
N ASP A 43 6.05 -27.68 -0.90
CA ASP A 43 5.01 -28.72 -0.84
C ASP A 43 3.60 -28.12 -0.69
N PRO A 44 2.74 -28.18 -1.73
CA PRO A 44 1.37 -27.62 -1.68
C PRO A 44 0.51 -28.21 -0.56
N VAL A 45 0.70 -29.49 -0.21
CA VAL A 45 -0.08 -30.13 0.86
C VAL A 45 0.30 -29.56 2.22
N SER A 46 1.60 -29.42 2.49
CA SER A 46 2.09 -28.76 3.70
C SER A 46 1.67 -27.29 3.76
N GLN A 47 1.67 -26.56 2.64
CA GLN A 47 1.21 -25.18 2.58
C GLN A 47 -0.28 -25.04 2.95
N ALA A 48 -1.15 -25.88 2.39
CA ALA A 48 -2.57 -25.87 2.74
C ALA A 48 -2.81 -26.19 4.22
N LYS A 49 -2.08 -27.17 4.78
CA LYS A 49 -2.15 -27.51 6.21
C LYS A 49 -1.67 -26.36 7.09
N LEU A 50 -0.56 -25.71 6.74
CA LEU A 50 -0.03 -24.56 7.46
C LEU A 50 -0.98 -23.37 7.42
N ALA A 51 -1.62 -23.10 6.27
CA ALA A 51 -2.60 -22.05 6.15
C ALA A 51 -3.78 -22.29 7.10
N GLY A 52 -4.33 -23.53 7.13
CA GLY A 52 -5.39 -23.88 8.06
C GLY A 52 -4.99 -23.80 9.54
N ILE A 53 -3.73 -24.13 9.88
CA ILE A 53 -3.19 -23.93 11.24
C ILE A 53 -3.06 -22.44 11.56
N THR A 54 -2.58 -21.66 10.60
CA THR A 54 -2.34 -20.22 10.70
C THR A 54 -3.64 -19.46 10.97
N ASP A 55 -4.69 -19.73 10.19
CA ASP A 55 -6.01 -19.11 10.38
C ASP A 55 -6.55 -19.37 11.79
N ARG A 56 -6.47 -20.62 12.26
CA ARG A 56 -6.91 -20.96 13.63
C ARG A 56 -6.08 -20.25 14.70
N LEU A 57 -4.76 -20.17 14.52
CA LEU A 57 -3.88 -19.48 15.46
C LEU A 57 -4.18 -17.97 15.54
N ILE A 58 -4.40 -17.33 14.38
CA ILE A 58 -4.75 -15.90 14.33
C ILE A 58 -6.11 -15.66 14.98
N LEU A 59 -7.13 -16.47 14.66
CA LEU A 59 -8.46 -16.36 15.28
C LEU A 59 -8.41 -16.55 16.80
N GLN A 60 -7.68 -17.57 17.27
CA GLN A 60 -7.53 -17.81 18.70
C GLN A 60 -6.74 -16.68 19.39
N SER A 61 -5.71 -16.14 18.72
CA SER A 61 -4.98 -14.98 19.22
C SER A 61 -5.88 -13.76 19.34
N ALA A 62 -6.74 -13.51 18.35
CA ALA A 62 -7.66 -12.39 18.34
C ALA A 62 -8.73 -12.50 19.43
N GLU A 63 -9.26 -13.69 19.69
CA GLU A 63 -10.22 -13.91 20.78
C GLU A 63 -9.57 -13.72 22.15
N ASN A 64 -8.35 -14.24 22.34
CA ASN A 64 -7.60 -13.99 23.57
C ASN A 64 -7.28 -12.50 23.75
N ASN A 65 -6.93 -11.80 22.68
CA ASN A 65 -6.66 -10.36 22.72
C ASN A 65 -7.93 -9.56 23.06
N ARG A 66 -9.09 -9.93 22.51
CA ARG A 66 -10.37 -9.30 22.82
C ARG A 66 -10.67 -9.37 24.32
N ARG A 67 -10.58 -10.56 24.91
CA ARG A 67 -10.75 -10.76 26.36
C ARG A 67 -9.74 -9.95 27.16
N TRP A 68 -8.47 -9.95 26.73
CA TRP A 68 -7.42 -9.18 27.37
C TRP A 68 -7.72 -7.68 27.36
N LEU A 69 -8.14 -7.13 26.21
CA LEU A 69 -8.49 -5.72 26.06
C LEU A 69 -9.70 -5.32 26.90
N GLU A 70 -10.74 -6.14 26.95
CA GLU A 70 -11.90 -5.91 27.81
C GLU A 70 -11.51 -5.88 29.29
N LEU A 71 -10.66 -6.81 29.71
CA LEU A 71 -10.12 -6.83 31.06
C LEU A 71 -9.25 -5.61 31.36
N PHE A 72 -8.42 -5.19 30.40
CA PHE A 72 -7.60 -3.98 30.50
C PHE A 72 -8.45 -2.74 30.69
N LEU A 73 -9.50 -2.56 29.89
CA LEU A 73 -10.43 -1.44 30.02
C LEU A 73 -11.07 -1.44 31.41
N ARG A 74 -11.62 -2.58 31.83
CA ARG A 74 -12.29 -2.74 33.14
C ARG A 74 -11.37 -2.40 34.31
N LYS A 75 -10.15 -2.95 34.32
CA LYS A 75 -9.19 -2.78 35.43
C LYS A 75 -8.62 -1.37 35.53
N ASN A 76 -8.55 -0.65 34.41
CA ASN A 76 -8.05 0.73 34.39
C ASN A 76 -9.17 1.79 34.42
N GLY A 77 -10.41 1.37 34.65
CA GLY A 77 -11.56 2.30 34.73
C GLY A 77 -11.88 2.99 33.39
N PHE A 78 -11.51 2.37 32.28
CA PHE A 78 -11.86 2.83 30.95
C PHE A 78 -13.16 2.19 30.48
N SER A 79 -13.91 2.92 29.68
CA SER A 79 -15.10 2.43 28.99
C SER A 79 -15.16 3.03 27.60
N LEU A 80 -15.71 2.26 26.67
CA LEU A 80 -16.07 2.74 25.35
C LEU A 80 -17.57 3.11 25.35
N PRO A 81 -17.99 4.10 24.53
CA PRO A 81 -19.40 4.34 24.28
C PRO A 81 -20.12 3.09 23.75
N PRO A 82 -21.43 2.92 23.99
CA PRO A 82 -22.17 1.73 23.56
C PRO A 82 -22.14 1.47 22.04
N GLU A 83 -21.98 2.50 21.22
CA GLU A 83 -21.88 2.35 19.77
C GLU A 83 -20.46 1.96 19.30
N GLU A 84 -19.47 2.03 20.18
CA GLU A 84 -18.08 1.72 19.87
C GLU A 84 -17.71 0.31 20.33
N SER A 85 -16.84 -0.36 19.56
CA SER A 85 -16.33 -1.69 19.91
C SER A 85 -14.84 -1.79 19.65
N LEU A 86 -14.17 -2.62 20.46
CA LEU A 86 -12.77 -2.95 20.26
C LEU A 86 -12.59 -3.71 18.94
N PRO A 87 -11.59 -3.36 18.12
CA PRO A 87 -11.33 -4.09 16.89
C PRO A 87 -10.86 -5.52 17.23
N PHE A 88 -11.45 -6.48 16.52
CA PHE A 88 -11.00 -7.87 16.60
C PHE A 88 -9.65 -7.99 15.88
N SER A 89 -8.58 -8.23 16.62
CA SER A 89 -7.20 -8.28 16.11
C SER A 89 -6.35 -9.20 16.98
N PRO A 90 -5.39 -9.96 16.42
CA PRO A 90 -4.46 -10.76 17.22
C PRO A 90 -3.67 -9.90 18.21
N VAL A 91 -3.14 -10.56 19.25
CA VAL A 91 -2.26 -9.91 20.25
C VAL A 91 -1.06 -9.24 19.59
N ASP A 92 -0.56 -9.84 18.51
CA ASP A 92 0.50 -9.27 17.67
C ASP A 92 -0.03 -9.06 16.25
N PRO A 93 -0.34 -7.82 15.85
CA PRO A 93 -0.86 -7.49 14.52
C PRO A 93 0.09 -7.90 13.39
N ALA A 94 1.40 -8.03 13.65
CA ALA A 94 2.35 -8.50 12.65
C ALA A 94 2.07 -9.96 12.24
N MET A 95 1.26 -10.73 12.97
CA MET A 95 0.81 -12.05 12.52
C MET A 95 -0.04 -11.96 11.24
N LEU A 96 -0.72 -10.84 11.01
CA LEU A 96 -1.46 -10.58 9.77
C LEU A 96 -0.50 -10.34 8.57
N MET A 97 0.79 -10.09 8.82
CA MET A 97 1.81 -9.93 7.76
C MET A 97 2.25 -11.25 7.11
N ILE A 98 1.69 -12.37 7.53
CA ILE A 98 1.87 -13.64 6.82
C ILE A 98 1.10 -13.66 5.49
N PHE A 99 0.03 -12.88 5.35
CA PHE A 99 -0.85 -12.92 4.18
C PHE A 99 -0.20 -12.48 2.87
N PRO A 100 0.66 -11.43 2.84
CA PRO A 100 1.49 -11.15 1.66
C PRO A 100 2.38 -12.32 1.23
N ARG A 101 2.61 -13.32 2.08
CA ARG A 101 3.42 -14.50 1.74
C ARG A 101 2.57 -15.73 1.39
N THR A 102 1.35 -15.82 1.92
CA THR A 102 0.41 -16.95 1.69
C THR A 102 -0.91 -16.50 1.03
N ARG A 103 -0.84 -15.57 0.08
CA ARG A 103 -1.99 -14.85 -0.52
C ARG A 103 -3.08 -15.76 -1.08
N VAL A 104 -2.70 -16.91 -1.63
CA VAL A 104 -3.63 -17.87 -2.22
C VAL A 104 -4.56 -18.50 -1.17
N TYR A 105 -4.16 -18.47 0.10
CA TYR A 105 -4.95 -18.95 1.25
C TYR A 105 -5.55 -17.81 2.08
N PHE A 106 -5.37 -16.55 1.69
CA PHE A 106 -5.89 -15.42 2.46
C PHE A 106 -7.42 -15.42 2.41
N SER A 107 -8.08 -15.56 3.56
CA SER A 107 -9.53 -15.73 3.62
C SER A 107 -10.27 -14.42 3.96
N ARG A 108 -11.55 -14.37 3.62
CA ARG A 108 -12.45 -13.26 3.89
C ARG A 108 -12.54 -12.89 5.38
N PRO A 109 -12.60 -13.83 6.34
CA PRO A 109 -12.52 -13.50 7.76
C PRO A 109 -11.22 -12.78 8.13
N MET A 110 -10.09 -13.19 7.54
CA MET A 110 -8.80 -12.55 7.76
C MET A 110 -8.75 -11.14 7.16
N LEU A 111 -9.30 -10.93 5.96
CA LEU A 111 -9.47 -9.59 5.39
C LEU A 111 -10.30 -8.70 6.29
N LYS A 112 -11.44 -9.17 6.81
CA LYS A 112 -12.27 -8.38 7.74
C LYS A 112 -11.52 -7.99 9.01
N MET A 113 -10.73 -8.91 9.56
CA MET A 113 -9.89 -8.66 10.74
C MET A 113 -8.84 -7.58 10.45
N LEU A 114 -8.14 -7.74 9.32
CA LEU A 114 -7.16 -6.78 8.81
C LEU A 114 -7.78 -5.39 8.64
N SER A 115 -8.94 -5.30 7.98
CA SER A 115 -9.62 -4.03 7.73
C SER A 115 -10.01 -3.34 9.03
N ARG A 116 -10.62 -4.06 9.97
CA ARG A 116 -11.02 -3.50 11.27
C ARG A 116 -9.84 -2.95 12.05
N TYR A 117 -8.74 -3.70 12.08
CA TYR A 117 -7.52 -3.26 12.77
C TYR A 117 -6.90 -2.04 12.09
N ALA A 118 -6.79 -2.05 10.75
CA ALA A 118 -6.25 -0.93 9.98
C ALA A 118 -7.08 0.35 10.17
N PHE A 119 -8.41 0.24 10.10
CA PHE A 119 -9.31 1.39 10.30
C PHE A 119 -9.24 1.95 11.71
N ALA A 120 -9.12 1.10 12.73
CA ALA A 120 -8.95 1.55 14.12
C ALA A 120 -7.66 2.36 14.34
N ASN A 121 -6.65 2.18 13.49
CA ASN A 121 -5.40 2.92 13.56
C ASN A 121 -5.42 4.20 12.72
N VAL A 122 -5.99 4.16 11.51
CA VAL A 122 -6.11 5.34 10.63
C VAL A 122 -7.09 6.36 11.20
N GLN A 123 -8.24 5.88 11.66
CA GLN A 123 -9.32 6.73 12.16
C GLN A 123 -9.93 6.07 13.41
N PRO A 124 -9.22 6.12 14.55
CA PRO A 124 -9.73 5.59 15.80
C PRO A 124 -11.04 6.28 16.17
N SER A 125 -11.96 5.51 16.76
CA SER A 125 -13.18 6.09 17.31
C SER A 125 -12.86 7.09 18.43
N PRO A 126 -13.76 8.04 18.73
CA PRO A 126 -13.55 9.02 19.80
C PRO A 126 -13.19 8.40 21.15
N GLY A 127 -13.87 7.32 21.55
CA GLY A 127 -13.57 6.60 22.79
C GLY A 127 -12.17 5.98 22.78
N MET A 128 -11.80 5.28 21.71
CA MET A 128 -10.46 4.71 21.53
C MET A 128 -9.38 5.79 21.59
N ALA A 129 -9.57 6.90 20.88
CA ALA A 129 -8.64 8.03 20.88
C ALA A 129 -8.49 8.66 22.27
N ALA A 130 -9.58 8.79 23.02
CA ALA A 130 -9.56 9.30 24.38
C ALA A 130 -8.80 8.37 25.34
N ILE A 131 -8.99 7.05 25.21
CA ILE A 131 -8.26 6.06 26.00
C ILE A 131 -6.77 6.09 25.68
N THR A 132 -6.40 6.06 24.39
CA THR A 132 -5.00 6.18 23.95
C THR A 132 -4.36 7.43 24.55
N LYS A 133 -5.02 8.60 24.45
CA LYS A 133 -4.52 9.85 25.03
C LYS A 133 -4.34 9.77 26.56
N LYS A 134 -5.26 9.14 27.28
CA LYS A 134 -5.14 8.95 28.74
C LYS A 134 -3.95 8.07 29.11
N ILE A 135 -3.67 7.05 28.31
CA ILE A 135 -2.51 6.17 28.51
C ILE A 135 -1.22 6.95 28.25
N GLU A 136 -1.11 7.65 27.11
CA GLU A 136 0.04 8.50 26.77
C GLU A 136 0.28 9.63 27.78
N SER A 137 -0.76 10.11 28.46
CA SER A 137 -0.64 11.16 29.47
C SER A 137 -0.30 10.65 30.87
N ASN A 138 -0.21 9.33 31.06
CA ASN A 138 0.07 8.69 32.35
C ASN A 138 1.37 7.87 32.26
N PRO A 139 2.52 8.41 32.72
CA PRO A 139 3.82 7.75 32.58
C PRO A 139 3.85 6.34 33.16
N THR A 140 3.19 6.11 34.31
CA THR A 140 3.14 4.78 34.94
C THR A 140 2.42 3.77 34.05
N LEU A 141 1.32 4.18 33.43
CA LEU A 141 0.54 3.31 32.55
C LEU A 141 1.25 3.14 31.21
N GLU A 142 1.74 4.22 30.61
CA GLU A 142 2.54 4.21 29.38
C GLU A 142 3.73 3.25 29.48
N ASP A 143 4.43 3.24 30.62
CA ASP A 143 5.59 2.36 30.83
C ASP A 143 5.25 0.92 31.24
N SER A 144 4.01 0.67 31.67
CA SER A 144 3.55 -0.67 32.04
C SER A 144 3.49 -1.61 30.82
N ASN A 145 3.54 -2.93 31.08
CA ASN A 145 3.34 -3.94 30.03
C ASN A 145 2.00 -3.72 29.28
N ALA A 146 0.94 -3.42 30.02
CA ALA A 146 -0.39 -3.26 29.47
C ALA A 146 -0.55 -1.99 28.62
N GLY A 147 -0.01 -0.86 29.08
CA GLY A 147 -0.02 0.38 28.29
C GLY A 147 0.84 0.26 27.03
N LYS A 148 2.03 -0.35 27.13
CA LYS A 148 2.87 -0.66 25.96
C LYS A 148 2.14 -1.53 24.94
N GLN A 149 1.37 -2.51 25.40
CA GLN A 149 0.56 -3.34 24.52
C GLN A 149 -0.58 -2.54 23.85
N TRP A 150 -1.30 -1.71 24.60
CA TRP A 150 -2.32 -0.84 24.02
C TRP A 150 -1.74 0.10 22.96
N LEU A 151 -0.62 0.75 23.27
CA LEU A 151 0.05 1.68 22.37
C LEU A 151 0.71 0.98 21.17
N LEU A 152 1.08 -0.30 21.30
CA LEU A 152 1.46 -1.11 20.15
C LEU A 152 0.27 -1.35 19.21
N LEU A 153 -0.93 -1.55 19.76
CA LEU A 153 -2.12 -1.84 18.96
C LEU A 153 -2.77 -0.59 18.36
N PHE A 154 -2.78 0.53 19.11
CA PHE A 154 -3.59 1.73 18.84
C PHE A 154 -2.86 3.05 19.10
N GLY A 155 -1.55 3.02 19.37
CA GLY A 155 -0.76 4.22 19.54
C GLY A 155 -0.60 4.94 18.21
N ARG A 156 -0.86 6.24 18.18
CA ARG A 156 -0.80 7.05 16.95
C ARG A 156 0.65 7.27 16.54
N ASN A 157 1.26 6.30 15.88
CA ASN A 157 2.59 6.49 15.30
C ASN A 157 2.53 6.34 13.78
N GLU A 158 2.85 7.41 13.08
CA GLU A 158 3.00 7.48 11.63
C GLU A 158 3.89 6.33 11.12
N ARG A 159 4.93 6.03 11.89
CA ARG A 159 5.89 4.96 11.62
C ARG A 159 5.25 3.58 11.72
N GLN A 160 4.34 3.36 12.67
CA GLN A 160 3.63 2.08 12.85
C GLN A 160 2.64 1.82 11.71
N MET A 161 1.96 2.86 11.21
CA MET A 161 1.08 2.74 10.04
C MET A 161 1.84 2.30 8.77
N VAL A 162 3.07 2.78 8.58
CA VAL A 162 3.91 2.37 7.44
C VAL A 162 4.62 1.03 7.70
N GLN A 163 5.09 0.78 8.93
CA GLN A 163 5.90 -0.40 9.28
C GLN A 163 5.10 -1.70 9.43
N HIS A 164 3.83 -1.63 9.84
CA HIS A 164 3.01 -2.84 10.01
C HIS A 164 2.32 -3.29 8.71
N GLY A 165 2.78 -2.79 7.55
CA GLY A 165 2.63 -3.48 6.27
C GLY A 165 1.20 -3.72 5.77
N TRP A 166 0.21 -2.94 6.24
CA TRP A 166 -1.12 -2.86 5.62
C TRP A 166 -1.02 -2.49 4.14
N ILE A 167 -0.08 -1.57 3.86
CA ILE A 167 0.29 -1.18 2.51
C ILE A 167 0.86 -2.37 1.74
N ASP A 168 1.67 -3.23 2.38
CA ASP A 168 2.15 -4.46 1.74
C ASP A 168 1.04 -5.48 1.49
N CYS A 169 0.00 -5.53 2.31
CA CYS A 169 -1.18 -6.31 1.99
C CYS A 169 -1.90 -5.72 0.77
N LEU A 170 -2.20 -4.41 0.77
CA LEU A 170 -2.88 -3.70 -0.34
C LEU A 170 -2.12 -3.87 -1.67
N LYS A 171 -0.78 -3.73 -1.65
CA LYS A 171 0.13 -3.99 -2.79
C LYS A 171 -0.08 -5.33 -3.48
N HIS A 172 -0.66 -6.31 -2.80
CA HIS A 172 -0.77 -7.66 -3.31
C HIS A 172 -2.21 -8.13 -3.43
N MET A 173 -3.16 -7.31 -3.01
CA MET A 173 -4.60 -7.61 -3.07
C MET A 173 -5.11 -7.68 -4.50
N HIS A 174 -4.65 -6.81 -5.39
CA HIS A 174 -5.09 -6.75 -6.80
C HIS A 174 -4.60 -7.93 -7.67
N LEU A 175 -3.88 -8.90 -7.11
CA LEU A 175 -3.34 -10.01 -7.88
C LEU A 175 -4.41 -11.08 -8.17
N PRO A 176 -4.40 -11.67 -9.38
CA PRO A 176 -5.45 -12.57 -9.86
C PRO A 176 -5.53 -13.93 -9.15
N HIS A 177 -4.73 -14.16 -8.11
CA HIS A 177 -4.61 -15.44 -7.40
C HIS A 177 -4.92 -15.31 -5.90
N MET A 178 -5.41 -14.16 -5.45
CA MET A 178 -5.82 -14.00 -4.06
C MET A 178 -6.94 -14.98 -3.70
N SER A 179 -6.82 -15.63 -2.54
CA SER A 179 -7.80 -16.59 -2.00
C SER A 179 -8.12 -17.83 -2.86
N LYS A 180 -7.40 -18.07 -3.95
CA LYS A 180 -7.73 -19.14 -4.92
C LYS A 180 -7.80 -20.54 -4.27
N GLU A 181 -6.94 -20.78 -3.29
CA GLU A 181 -6.79 -22.07 -2.60
C GLU A 181 -7.56 -22.12 -1.26
N VAL A 182 -8.40 -21.11 -0.97
CA VAL A 182 -9.32 -21.17 0.19
C VAL A 182 -10.39 -22.23 -0.09
N ALA A 183 -10.52 -23.16 0.87
CA ALA A 183 -11.36 -24.34 0.75
C ALA A 183 -12.85 -24.03 0.62
N ASP A 184 -13.37 -23.11 1.45
CA ASP A 184 -14.75 -22.62 1.35
C ASP A 184 -14.82 -21.47 0.32
N PRO A 185 -15.57 -21.62 -0.78
CA PRO A 185 -15.77 -20.54 -1.75
C PRO A 185 -16.39 -19.27 -1.16
N ASN A 186 -17.21 -19.37 -0.10
CA ASN A 186 -17.84 -18.21 0.55
C ASN A 186 -16.85 -17.37 1.37
N ASP A 187 -15.74 -17.98 1.75
CA ASP A 187 -14.64 -17.33 2.46
C ASP A 187 -13.57 -16.82 1.49
N ARG A 188 -13.77 -16.91 0.17
CA ARG A 188 -12.87 -16.29 -0.80
C ARG A 188 -13.07 -14.79 -0.84
N ILE A 189 -11.98 -14.08 -1.10
CA ILE A 189 -12.00 -12.64 -1.30
C ILE A 189 -12.34 -12.36 -2.76
N THR A 190 -13.35 -11.52 -2.99
CA THR A 190 -13.70 -11.03 -4.33
C THR A 190 -12.97 -9.73 -4.63
N VAL A 191 -12.87 -9.37 -5.91
CA VAL A 191 -12.30 -8.08 -6.33
C VAL A 191 -13.07 -6.91 -5.71
N ASP A 192 -14.40 -6.95 -5.70
CA ASP A 192 -15.23 -5.90 -5.08
C ASP A 192 -14.92 -5.69 -3.60
N MET A 193 -14.58 -6.76 -2.87
CA MET A 193 -14.23 -6.65 -1.46
C MET A 193 -12.90 -5.92 -1.24
N LEU A 194 -11.96 -6.11 -2.16
CA LEU A 194 -10.66 -5.46 -2.12
C LEU A 194 -10.77 -4.00 -2.50
N GLN A 195 -11.54 -3.69 -3.55
CA GLN A 195 -11.81 -2.32 -3.97
C GLN A 195 -12.49 -1.53 -2.84
N ARG A 196 -13.54 -2.07 -2.23
CA ARG A 196 -14.19 -1.41 -1.08
C ARG A 196 -13.23 -1.19 0.08
N PHE A 197 -12.36 -2.16 0.37
CA PHE A 197 -11.37 -2.00 1.42
C PHE A 197 -10.36 -0.89 1.10
N GLU A 198 -9.84 -0.84 -0.13
CA GLU A 198 -8.94 0.21 -0.59
C GLU A 198 -9.61 1.58 -0.57
N GLU A 199 -10.83 1.69 -1.10
CA GLU A 199 -11.64 2.91 -1.11
C GLU A 199 -11.88 3.42 0.31
N ASP A 200 -12.34 2.56 1.22
CA ASP A 200 -12.56 2.90 2.62
C ASP A 200 -11.25 3.33 3.29
N PHE A 201 -10.14 2.62 3.03
CA PHE A 201 -8.85 2.92 3.62
C PHE A 201 -8.32 4.28 3.14
N ALA A 202 -8.35 4.53 1.83
CA ALA A 202 -7.94 5.78 1.21
C ALA A 202 -8.82 6.94 1.66
N HIS A 203 -10.15 6.75 1.71
CA HIS A 203 -11.08 7.74 2.22
C HIS A 203 -10.73 8.12 3.67
N ARG A 204 -10.49 7.15 4.54
CA ARG A 204 -10.12 7.40 5.94
C ARG A 204 -8.77 8.10 6.07
N LEU A 205 -7.78 7.73 5.26
CA LEU A 205 -6.47 8.41 5.24
C LEU A 205 -6.59 9.87 4.84
N ILE A 206 -7.41 10.15 3.83
CA ILE A 206 -7.67 11.51 3.34
C ILE A 206 -8.43 12.30 4.38
N SER A 207 -9.51 11.73 4.94
CA SER A 207 -10.33 12.38 5.97
C SER A 207 -9.54 12.61 7.27
N HIS A 208 -8.47 11.85 7.51
CA HIS A 208 -7.53 12.11 8.60
C HIS A 208 -6.74 13.42 8.39
N GLY A 209 -6.60 13.89 7.15
CA GLY A 209 -6.02 15.19 6.84
C GLY A 209 -4.49 15.25 6.90
N ASN A 210 -3.80 14.10 6.89
CA ASN A 210 -2.34 14.06 6.79
C ASN A 210 -1.90 13.60 5.37
N PRO A 211 -1.42 14.52 4.51
CA PRO A 211 -1.06 14.23 3.13
C PRO A 211 0.08 13.19 3.01
N SER A 212 0.99 13.12 3.98
CA SER A 212 2.16 12.24 3.92
C SER A 212 1.79 10.75 3.86
N TYR A 213 0.66 10.36 4.47
CA TYR A 213 0.19 8.98 4.42
C TYR A 213 -0.40 8.60 3.07
N VAL A 214 -1.12 9.54 2.47
CA VAL A 214 -1.70 9.36 1.15
C VAL A 214 -0.56 9.26 0.12
N GLU A 215 0.43 10.15 0.21
CA GLU A 215 1.66 10.09 -0.59
C GLU A 215 2.42 8.78 -0.39
N SER A 216 2.64 8.36 0.87
CA SER A 216 3.33 7.11 1.20
C SER A 216 2.60 5.86 0.68
N LEU A 217 1.26 5.83 0.77
CA LEU A 217 0.44 4.76 0.20
C LEU A 217 0.63 4.72 -1.31
N PHE A 218 0.55 5.88 -1.98
CA PHE A 218 0.71 5.97 -3.42
C PHE A 218 2.11 5.56 -3.88
N GLU A 219 3.18 6.10 -3.31
CA GLU A 219 4.56 5.73 -3.65
C GLU A 219 4.76 4.22 -3.57
N ASN A 220 4.19 3.59 -2.54
CA ASN A 220 4.29 2.16 -2.32
C ASN A 220 3.46 1.31 -3.32
N LEU A 221 2.21 1.69 -3.58
CA LEU A 221 1.35 1.01 -4.56
C LEU A 221 1.94 1.17 -5.96
N SER A 222 2.33 2.38 -6.33
CA SER A 222 3.00 2.68 -7.58
C SER A 222 4.31 1.90 -7.72
N ALA A 223 5.21 1.93 -6.75
CA ALA A 223 6.46 1.14 -6.82
C ALA A 223 6.23 -0.38 -6.99
N THR A 224 5.04 -0.88 -6.62
CA THR A 224 4.67 -2.28 -6.79
C THR A 224 4.07 -2.54 -8.17
N MET A 225 3.14 -1.70 -8.61
CA MET A 225 2.64 -1.70 -9.99
C MET A 225 3.80 -1.62 -10.99
N MET A 226 4.79 -0.78 -10.70
CA MET A 226 6.01 -0.59 -11.48
C MET A 226 6.92 -1.82 -11.56
N ARG A 227 6.79 -2.76 -10.62
CA ARG A 227 7.50 -4.05 -10.63
C ARG A 227 6.67 -5.17 -11.23
N GLU A 228 5.39 -4.93 -11.52
CA GLU A 228 4.50 -5.91 -12.11
C GLU A 228 4.77 -5.98 -13.62
N ASN A 229 5.27 -7.13 -14.07
CA ASN A 229 5.59 -7.38 -15.47
C ASN A 229 4.42 -8.03 -16.23
N ASN A 230 3.34 -8.39 -15.52
CA ASN A 230 2.16 -9.02 -16.12
C ASN A 230 1.16 -7.97 -16.61
N SER A 231 1.01 -7.86 -17.93
CA SER A 231 0.07 -6.94 -18.58
C SER A 231 -1.39 -7.10 -18.15
N LYS A 232 -1.83 -8.31 -17.79
CA LYS A 232 -3.20 -8.55 -17.27
C LYS A 232 -3.36 -8.05 -15.85
N ALA A 233 -2.35 -8.25 -15.00
CA ALA A 233 -2.36 -7.73 -13.64
C ALA A 233 -2.39 -6.20 -13.67
N LEU A 234 -1.58 -5.56 -14.51
CA LEU A 234 -1.55 -4.11 -14.68
C LEU A 234 -2.89 -3.52 -15.14
N LYS A 235 -3.56 -4.16 -16.11
CA LYS A 235 -4.91 -3.75 -16.52
C LYS A 235 -5.91 -3.88 -15.37
N SER A 236 -5.82 -4.95 -14.58
CA SER A 236 -6.65 -5.13 -13.38
C SER A 236 -6.41 -4.03 -12.35
N TRP A 237 -5.16 -3.65 -12.12
CA TRP A 237 -4.79 -2.52 -11.26
C TRP A 237 -5.43 -1.21 -11.74
N GLN A 238 -5.19 -0.84 -13.01
CA GLN A 238 -5.77 0.38 -13.59
C GLN A 238 -7.30 0.44 -13.48
N SER A 239 -7.99 -0.69 -13.67
CA SER A 239 -9.45 -0.76 -13.52
C SER A 239 -9.93 -0.73 -12.06
N THR A 240 -9.08 -1.07 -11.09
CA THR A 240 -9.47 -1.20 -9.68
C THR A 240 -9.13 0.03 -8.84
N THR A 241 -8.18 0.86 -9.27
CA THR A 241 -7.66 1.99 -8.48
C THR A 241 -8.05 3.38 -9.02
N GLN A 242 -8.90 3.49 -10.05
CA GLN A 242 -9.38 4.78 -10.55
C GLN A 242 -10.55 5.29 -9.69
N PRO A 243 -10.41 6.42 -8.96
CA PRO A 243 -11.50 6.96 -8.16
C PRO A 243 -12.54 7.67 -9.05
N HIS A 244 -13.77 7.18 -9.06
CA HIS A 244 -14.93 7.87 -9.63
C HIS A 244 -15.95 8.20 -8.52
N ASP A 245 -15.66 9.21 -7.69
CA ASP A 245 -16.68 9.78 -6.80
C ASP A 245 -16.78 11.32 -6.96
N PRO A 246 -17.81 11.81 -7.67
CA PRO A 246 -18.06 13.24 -7.85
C PRO A 246 -18.66 13.96 -6.63
N MET A 247 -19.02 13.26 -5.54
CA MET A 247 -19.69 13.84 -4.36
C MET A 247 -18.81 13.89 -3.09
N ARG A 248 -17.50 13.71 -3.24
CA ARG A 248 -16.55 13.57 -2.13
C ARG A 248 -16.29 14.87 -1.33
N GLU A 249 -16.07 14.71 -0.02
CA GLU A 249 -15.39 15.68 0.86
C GLU A 249 -14.08 15.10 1.44
N PRO A 250 -12.96 15.87 1.49
CA PRO A 250 -12.78 17.22 0.96
C PRO A 250 -12.74 17.24 -0.57
N LYS A 251 -13.24 18.34 -1.16
CA LYS A 251 -13.31 18.57 -2.62
C LYS A 251 -11.94 18.64 -3.30
N ALA A 252 -10.89 18.99 -2.55
CA ALA A 252 -9.53 19.02 -3.05
C ALA A 252 -8.82 17.69 -2.73
N LEU A 253 -8.46 16.95 -3.78
CA LEU A 253 -7.50 15.86 -3.67
C LEU A 253 -6.09 16.45 -3.38
N PRO A 254 -5.20 15.72 -2.72
CA PRO A 254 -3.76 16.00 -2.80
C PRO A 254 -3.34 16.07 -4.27
N ASP A 255 -2.25 16.79 -4.56
CA ASP A 255 -1.69 16.89 -5.91
C ASP A 255 -1.70 15.52 -6.63
N THR A 256 -2.58 15.40 -7.64
CA THR A 256 -2.77 14.16 -8.39
C THR A 256 -1.72 13.98 -9.47
N PHE A 257 -0.87 14.99 -9.71
CA PHE A 257 0.13 14.94 -10.75
C PHE A 257 1.12 13.79 -10.50
N ARG A 258 1.66 13.70 -9.28
CA ARG A 258 2.55 12.58 -8.89
C ARG A 258 1.89 11.22 -9.07
N LEU A 259 0.60 11.11 -8.79
CA LEU A 259 -0.17 9.87 -8.99
C LEU A 259 -0.24 9.50 -10.47
N LYS A 260 -0.61 10.46 -11.34
CA LYS A 260 -0.69 10.23 -12.79
C LYS A 260 0.68 9.83 -13.38
N VAL A 261 1.75 10.52 -12.95
CA VAL A 261 3.14 10.19 -13.32
C VAL A 261 3.49 8.75 -12.92
N ALA A 262 3.10 8.34 -11.73
CA ALA A 262 3.41 7.02 -11.22
C ALA A 262 2.65 5.90 -11.98
N MET A 263 1.42 6.18 -12.44
CA MET A 263 0.61 5.29 -13.27
C MET A 263 1.18 5.10 -14.69
N LEU A 264 1.96 6.06 -15.21
CA LEU A 264 2.59 5.94 -16.54
C LEU A 264 3.66 4.86 -16.61
N ALA A 265 4.32 4.55 -15.51
CA ALA A 265 5.68 4.04 -15.66
C ALA A 265 5.76 2.51 -15.97
N VAL A 266 4.65 1.90 -16.41
CA VAL A 266 4.66 0.60 -17.08
C VAL A 266 4.35 0.72 -18.57
N PRO A 267 5.35 0.51 -19.46
CA PRO A 267 5.12 0.61 -20.88
C PRO A 267 4.24 -0.56 -21.36
N PRO A 268 3.18 -0.31 -22.15
CA PRO A 268 2.37 -1.40 -22.64
C PRO A 268 3.14 -2.19 -23.70
N ALA A 269 2.93 -3.50 -23.80
CA ALA A 269 3.63 -4.34 -24.77
C ALA A 269 3.06 -4.15 -26.20
N GLY A 270 3.92 -3.87 -27.19
CA GLY A 270 3.56 -3.71 -28.62
C GLY A 270 3.82 -2.30 -29.17
N THR A 271 4.10 -2.18 -30.47
CA THR A 271 4.42 -0.92 -31.17
C THR A 271 3.24 0.06 -31.23
N ASP A 272 2.01 -0.45 -31.37
CA ASP A 272 0.80 0.38 -31.37
C ASP A 272 0.54 1.06 -30.02
N MET A 273 1.17 0.54 -28.96
CA MET A 273 1.03 1.06 -27.60
C MET A 273 2.03 2.18 -27.28
N ASP A 274 3.11 2.33 -28.05
CA ASP A 274 4.09 3.41 -27.86
C ASP A 274 3.49 4.78 -28.19
N ALA A 275 2.66 4.86 -29.23
CA ALA A 275 1.97 6.10 -29.60
C ALA A 275 0.93 6.51 -28.54
N LEU A 276 0.17 5.54 -28.02
CA LEU A 276 -0.74 5.77 -26.90
C LEU A 276 0.01 6.24 -25.66
N PHE A 277 1.15 5.63 -25.37
CA PHE A 277 1.97 5.99 -24.23
C PHE A 277 2.58 7.40 -24.35
N ALA A 278 3.11 7.74 -25.52
CA ALA A 278 3.60 9.10 -25.81
C ALA A 278 2.49 10.15 -25.69
N LYS A 279 1.25 9.79 -26.05
CA LYS A 279 0.08 10.66 -25.86
C LYS A 279 -0.23 10.89 -24.39
N GLU A 280 -0.15 9.86 -23.56
CA GLU A 280 -0.34 9.99 -22.10
C GLU A 280 0.76 10.85 -21.45
N ILE A 281 2.02 10.68 -21.87
CA ILE A 281 3.13 11.56 -21.45
C ILE A 281 2.86 13.01 -21.87
N SER A 282 2.45 13.23 -23.12
CA SER A 282 2.16 14.58 -23.63
C SER A 282 1.02 15.24 -22.86
N ALA A 283 -0.03 14.49 -22.49
CA ALA A 283 -1.12 15.01 -21.68
C ALA A 283 -0.64 15.50 -20.30
N LEU A 284 0.30 14.81 -19.66
CA LEU A 284 0.90 15.28 -18.40
C LEU A 284 1.80 16.50 -18.58
N ILE A 285 2.51 16.59 -19.71
CA ILE A 285 3.31 17.77 -20.03
C ILE A 285 2.39 18.98 -20.25
N ASP A 286 1.30 18.81 -20.98
CA ASP A 286 0.32 19.87 -21.21
C ASP A 286 -0.34 20.30 -19.87
N GLU A 287 -0.65 19.36 -18.97
CA GLU A 287 -1.14 19.67 -17.62
C GLU A 287 -0.14 20.53 -16.84
N LEU A 288 1.15 20.15 -16.80
CA LEU A 288 2.20 20.93 -16.13
C LEU A 288 2.38 22.32 -16.72
N ALA A 289 2.35 22.43 -18.04
CA ALA A 289 2.54 23.70 -18.73
C ALA A 289 1.40 24.69 -18.43
N ASN A 290 0.19 24.18 -18.19
CA ASN A 290 -0.98 24.98 -17.86
C ASN A 290 -1.04 25.34 -16.35
N GLU A 291 -0.45 24.51 -15.47
CA GLU A 291 -0.35 24.75 -14.03
C GLU A 291 0.88 25.61 -13.66
N HIS A 292 0.76 26.93 -13.87
CA HIS A 292 1.85 27.92 -13.77
C HIS A 292 2.63 27.93 -12.43
N ALA A 293 2.08 27.38 -11.33
CA ALA A 293 2.67 27.47 -10.00
C ALA A 293 3.46 26.23 -9.54
N LEU A 294 3.30 25.06 -10.18
CA LEU A 294 3.82 23.77 -9.67
C LEU A 294 4.82 23.07 -10.59
N TYR A 295 5.02 23.57 -11.81
CA TYR A 295 5.86 22.92 -12.82
C TYR A 295 7.30 22.64 -12.36
N HIS A 296 7.92 23.57 -11.63
CA HIS A 296 9.31 23.45 -11.16
C HIS A 296 9.52 22.26 -10.22
N ASN A 297 8.51 21.89 -9.44
CA ASN A 297 8.57 20.79 -8.49
C ASN A 297 8.20 19.45 -9.16
N HIS A 298 7.30 19.50 -10.15
CA HIS A 298 6.72 18.31 -10.76
C HIS A 298 7.48 17.82 -12.00
N TRP A 299 8.12 18.73 -12.73
CA TRP A 299 8.91 18.39 -13.91
C TRP A 299 10.09 17.47 -13.61
N PRO A 300 10.92 17.73 -12.57
CA PRO A 300 11.98 16.80 -12.18
C PRO A 300 11.44 15.42 -11.81
N HIS A 301 10.27 15.35 -11.16
CA HIS A 301 9.65 14.09 -10.77
C HIS A 301 9.18 13.26 -11.97
N LEU A 302 8.51 13.88 -12.95
CA LEU A 302 8.13 13.22 -14.20
C LEU A 302 9.37 12.68 -14.95
N LYS A 303 10.45 13.47 -15.03
CA LYS A 303 11.72 13.05 -15.66
C LYS A 303 12.45 11.95 -14.90
N ASP A 304 12.42 11.96 -13.57
CA ASP A 304 13.00 10.88 -12.75
C ASP A 304 12.23 9.58 -13.00
N GLN A 305 10.90 9.63 -12.88
CA GLN A 305 10.04 8.45 -13.01
C GLN A 305 10.12 7.83 -14.41
N LEU A 306 9.99 8.64 -15.46
CA LEU A 306 10.17 8.19 -16.85
C LEU A 306 11.62 7.87 -17.21
N GLY A 307 12.54 8.20 -16.31
CA GLY A 307 13.96 8.00 -16.46
C GLY A 307 14.49 6.72 -15.83
N ARG A 308 13.70 6.04 -14.99
CA ARG A 308 14.12 4.83 -14.28
C ARG A 308 14.43 3.72 -15.29
N GLU A 309 15.59 3.08 -15.13
CA GLU A 309 16.04 2.06 -16.08
C GLU A 309 15.20 0.77 -15.96
N PHE A 310 14.15 0.65 -16.78
CA PHE A 310 13.58 -0.67 -17.07
C PHE A 310 14.44 -1.35 -18.14
N PRO A 311 14.92 -2.58 -17.93
CA PRO A 311 15.78 -3.28 -18.91
C PRO A 311 15.18 -3.35 -20.32
N ASN A 312 13.85 -3.36 -20.42
CA ASN A 312 13.10 -3.43 -21.68
C ASN A 312 12.80 -2.05 -22.31
N TRP A 313 13.22 -0.95 -21.68
CA TRP A 313 12.91 0.41 -22.14
C TRP A 313 13.94 0.99 -23.08
N LYS A 314 15.22 0.64 -22.95
CA LYS A 314 16.32 1.35 -23.62
C LYS A 314 16.15 1.47 -25.13
N SER A 315 15.67 0.41 -25.79
CA SER A 315 15.40 0.41 -27.23
C SER A 315 14.14 1.19 -27.64
N ARG A 316 13.14 1.32 -26.75
CA ARG A 316 11.88 2.04 -26.99
C ARG A 316 11.98 3.54 -26.71
N LEU A 317 12.92 3.95 -25.87
CA LEU A 317 13.16 5.36 -25.56
C LEU A 317 13.44 6.19 -26.82
N VAL A 318 14.11 5.63 -27.84
CA VAL A 318 14.33 6.33 -29.11
C VAL A 318 13.02 6.60 -29.83
N TYR A 319 12.12 5.61 -29.88
CA TYR A 319 10.83 5.77 -30.57
C TYR A 319 9.92 6.77 -29.84
N LEU A 320 9.88 6.73 -28.51
CA LEU A 320 9.18 7.73 -27.71
C LEU A 320 9.80 9.13 -27.89
N ALA A 321 11.12 9.23 -27.99
CA ALA A 321 11.79 10.50 -28.25
C ALA A 321 11.46 11.05 -29.64
N ILE A 322 11.31 10.20 -30.66
CA ILE A 322 10.86 10.62 -31.99
C ILE A 322 9.44 11.16 -31.92
N ILE A 323 8.51 10.45 -31.27
CA ILE A 323 7.10 10.89 -31.18
C ILE A 323 6.98 12.19 -30.39
N LEU A 324 7.64 12.29 -29.23
CA LEU A 324 7.55 13.48 -28.37
C LEU A 324 8.31 14.67 -28.97
N GLY A 325 9.39 14.42 -29.71
CA GLY A 325 10.19 15.44 -30.38
C GLY A 325 9.65 15.84 -31.74
N ASP A 326 8.51 15.30 -32.19
CA ASP A 326 7.90 15.68 -33.46
C ASP A 326 7.32 17.09 -33.38
N LEU A 327 7.88 17.99 -34.18
CA LEU A 327 7.48 19.39 -34.28
C LEU A 327 6.52 19.65 -35.45
N SER A 328 6.07 18.61 -36.16
CA SER A 328 5.19 18.73 -37.34
C SER A 328 3.91 19.54 -37.09
N ASN A 329 3.42 19.55 -35.84
CA ASN A 329 2.21 20.25 -35.42
C ASN A 329 2.48 21.44 -34.46
N VAL A 330 3.74 21.86 -34.32
CA VAL A 330 4.14 22.94 -33.41
C VAL A 330 4.34 24.24 -34.18
N ASN A 331 3.82 25.36 -33.67
CA ASN A 331 4.16 26.67 -34.19
C ASN A 331 5.57 27.07 -33.73
N ILE A 332 6.56 26.86 -34.58
CA ILE A 332 7.98 27.11 -34.29
C ILE A 332 8.28 28.59 -34.00
N GLU A 333 7.48 29.51 -34.55
CA GLU A 333 7.67 30.95 -34.31
C GLU A 333 7.20 31.39 -32.92
N SER A 334 6.35 30.59 -32.27
CA SER A 334 5.81 30.89 -30.94
C SER A 334 5.54 29.60 -30.15
N PRO A 335 6.58 28.84 -29.76
CA PRO A 335 6.44 27.58 -29.04
C PRO A 335 5.89 27.81 -27.63
N THR A 336 4.99 26.92 -27.21
CA THR A 336 4.44 26.89 -25.85
C THR A 336 5.43 26.26 -24.87
N LEU A 337 5.19 26.45 -23.57
CA LEU A 337 5.98 25.77 -22.53
C LEU A 337 5.91 24.23 -22.68
N ALA A 338 4.74 23.70 -23.05
CA ALA A 338 4.56 22.28 -23.31
C ALA A 338 5.44 21.79 -24.47
N ASP A 339 5.58 22.58 -25.54
CA ASP A 339 6.45 22.25 -26.68
C ASP A 339 7.92 22.15 -26.23
N TYR A 340 8.40 23.11 -25.43
CA TYR A 340 9.75 23.06 -24.87
C TYR A 340 9.97 21.83 -23.98
N MET A 341 9.01 21.50 -23.13
CA MET A 341 9.08 20.34 -22.24
C MET A 341 9.07 19.02 -23.01
N ARG A 342 8.26 18.91 -24.09
CA ARG A 342 8.25 17.74 -24.98
C ARG A 342 9.61 17.50 -25.64
N VAL A 343 10.22 18.56 -26.17
CA VAL A 343 11.58 18.52 -26.76
C VAL A 343 12.64 18.17 -25.71
N GLU A 344 12.56 18.74 -24.50
CA GLU A 344 13.47 18.43 -23.40
C GLU A 344 13.37 16.94 -22.98
N MET A 345 12.15 16.40 -22.85
CA MET A 345 11.93 14.97 -22.57
C MET A 345 12.49 14.08 -23.68
N ALA A 346 12.22 14.42 -24.94
CA ALA A 346 12.76 13.69 -26.09
C ALA A 346 14.29 13.65 -26.07
N ARG A 347 14.93 14.80 -25.77
CA ARG A 347 16.38 14.88 -25.60
C ARG A 347 16.88 13.97 -24.48
N ASP A 348 16.21 13.96 -23.33
CA ASP A 348 16.62 13.12 -22.19
C ASP A 348 16.42 11.62 -22.47
N PHE A 349 15.35 11.22 -23.14
CA PHE A 349 15.17 9.84 -23.63
C PHE A 349 16.28 9.44 -24.60
N THR A 350 16.65 10.33 -25.52
CA THR A 350 17.71 10.08 -26.51
C THR A 350 19.10 9.94 -25.87
N LYS A 351 19.37 10.63 -24.75
CA LYS A 351 20.61 10.46 -23.98
C LYS A 351 20.67 9.09 -23.28
N ARG A 352 19.53 8.60 -22.80
CA ARG A 352 19.42 7.34 -22.04
C ARG A 352 19.34 6.11 -22.94
N ALA A 353 18.92 6.28 -24.18
CA ALA A 353 18.93 5.25 -25.21
C ALA A 353 20.37 4.97 -25.70
N ASP A 354 21.15 4.24 -24.92
CA ASP A 354 22.45 3.71 -25.35
C ASP A 354 22.30 2.23 -25.76
N ASP A 355 21.68 2.01 -26.93
CA ASP A 355 21.53 0.70 -27.55
C ASP A 355 22.22 0.68 -28.94
N PRO A 356 23.18 -0.22 -29.19
CA PRO A 356 23.85 -0.37 -30.48
C PRO A 356 22.89 -0.54 -31.68
N LYS A 357 21.70 -1.12 -31.48
CA LYS A 357 20.73 -1.40 -32.55
C LYS A 357 19.96 -0.18 -33.03
N VAL A 358 19.90 0.88 -32.21
CA VAL A 358 19.05 2.07 -32.46
C VAL A 358 19.90 3.35 -32.53
N ARG A 359 21.24 3.19 -32.55
CA ARG A 359 22.22 4.27 -32.50
C ARG A 359 22.13 5.23 -33.69
N ASN A 360 21.77 4.74 -34.88
CA ASN A 360 21.57 5.58 -36.06
C ASN A 360 20.33 6.49 -35.92
N ASP A 361 19.22 5.96 -35.43
CA ASP A 361 18.00 6.74 -35.21
C ASP A 361 18.17 7.74 -34.08
N ALA A 362 18.86 7.35 -32.99
CA ALA A 362 19.21 8.26 -31.90
C ALA A 362 20.14 9.39 -32.35
N ASN A 363 21.09 9.13 -33.26
CA ASN A 363 21.97 10.16 -33.81
C ASN A 363 21.22 11.12 -34.74
N LYS A 364 20.33 10.60 -35.59
CA LYS A 364 19.48 11.43 -36.47
C LYS A 364 18.55 12.35 -35.67
N LEU A 365 17.98 11.84 -34.58
CA LEU A 365 17.17 12.65 -33.68
C LEU A 365 18.00 13.71 -32.92
N LYS A 366 19.23 13.38 -32.50
CA LYS A 366 20.15 14.37 -31.90
C LYS A 366 20.52 15.51 -32.84
N GLU A 367 20.55 15.29 -34.15
CA GLU A 367 20.77 16.34 -35.14
C GLU A 367 19.55 17.24 -35.28
N ILE A 368 18.33 16.66 -35.32
CA ILE A 368 17.07 17.41 -35.37
C ILE A 368 16.86 18.27 -34.12
N LEU A 369 17.25 17.79 -32.93
CA LEU A 369 17.10 18.52 -31.66
C LEU A 369 18.23 19.55 -31.38
N ARG A 370 19.21 19.70 -32.29
CA ARG A 370 20.32 20.65 -32.17
C ARG A 370 20.13 21.93 -32.98
N THR A 371 19.34 21.85 -34.05
CA THR A 371 18.76 22.98 -34.77
C THR A 371 17.59 23.55 -33.99
#